data_AF-A0A950E5K1-F1
#
_entry.id   AF-A0A950E5K1-F1
#
_cell.length_a   1.000
_cell.length_b   1.000
_cell.length_c   1.000
_cell.angle_alpha   90.00
_cell.angle_beta   90.00
_cell.angle_gamma   90.00
#
_symmetry.space_group_name_H-M   'P 1'
#
loop_
_entity.id
_entity.type
_entity.pdbx_description
1 polymer ?
#
loop_
_entity_poly.entity_id
_entity_poly.type
_entity_poly.pdbx_seq_one_letter_code
_entity_poly.pdbx_strand_id
1 'polypeptide(L)'
;FSRKKPPFGIAQIGKSFRNEITTGNFIFRTREFEQMEMEFFVPPPEAAQWHQHWLAERMRWWTLLGLRPDHLQLRPHDADELSHYSSATSDVEYLFPIGWSELEGIANRGNFDLTQHAKFSGQKLEYVDTATGDRYVPHVIEPAAGVDRALLAFLVDAYDEDEIEGEQRTVLRLHPILAPVKVAVLPLVRKDGQPELAREIYQDLRERVQAEYDEGGAIGRRYRRQDEIGTPWAVTIDHQSLEDRTVTVRDRDSLTQVRIAIEDLADEIENRLRHPWRSPKLD
;
A
#
# COMPACT_ATOMS: atom_id res chain seq x y z
N PHE A 1 -3.36 -29.43 2.74
CA PHE A 1 -3.11 -28.05 3.25
C PHE A 1 -3.43 -27.85 4.74
N SER A 2 -4.01 -28.81 5.48
CA SER A 2 -4.61 -28.55 6.81
C SER A 2 -3.79 -28.93 8.06
N ARG A 3 -2.45 -29.01 7.99
CA ARG A 3 -1.60 -29.09 9.20
C ARG A 3 -0.39 -28.17 9.02
N LYS A 4 -0.37 -27.08 9.78
CA LYS A 4 0.75 -26.14 9.85
C LYS A 4 1.55 -26.41 11.12
N LYS A 5 2.88 -26.35 11.01
CA LYS A 5 3.79 -26.39 12.15
C LYS A 5 4.18 -24.93 12.48
N PRO A 6 4.12 -24.48 13.75
CA PRO A 6 4.70 -23.21 14.14
C PRO A 6 6.18 -23.12 13.75
N PRO A 7 6.65 -21.98 13.23
CA PRO A 7 5.92 -20.71 13.10
C PRO A 7 4.99 -20.67 11.88
N PHE A 8 3.76 -20.14 12.04
CA PHE A 8 2.85 -19.87 10.92
C PHE A 8 1.89 -18.71 11.24
N GLY A 9 1.44 -18.00 10.21
CA GLY A 9 0.48 -16.89 10.34
C GLY A 9 -0.90 -17.20 9.78
N ILE A 10 -1.92 -16.57 10.36
CA ILE A 10 -3.27 -16.43 9.79
C ILE A 10 -3.53 -14.93 9.63
N ALA A 11 -3.67 -14.46 8.41
CA ALA A 11 -3.95 -13.06 8.11
C ALA A 11 -5.41 -12.85 7.74
N GLN A 12 -5.97 -11.72 8.13
CA GLN A 12 -7.32 -11.29 7.80
C GLN A 12 -7.34 -9.81 7.44
N ILE A 13 -8.17 -9.48 6.44
CA ILE A 13 -8.58 -8.10 6.17
C ILE A 13 -10.09 -8.04 6.36
N GLY A 14 -10.57 -7.09 7.16
CA GLY A 14 -11.99 -6.99 7.43
C GLY A 14 -12.38 -5.72 8.17
N LYS A 15 -13.70 -5.53 8.28
CA LYS A 15 -14.29 -4.40 8.99
C LYS A 15 -14.29 -4.63 10.49
N SER A 16 -13.95 -3.57 11.21
CA SER A 16 -13.99 -3.47 12.66
C SER A 16 -14.84 -2.30 13.09
N PHE A 17 -15.44 -2.42 14.27
CA PHE A 17 -16.34 -1.40 14.81
C PHE A 17 -15.91 -1.01 16.21
N ARG A 18 -15.82 0.29 16.47
CA ARG A 18 -15.61 0.86 17.81
C ARG A 18 -16.73 1.85 18.09
N ASN A 19 -17.43 1.70 19.22
CA ASN A 19 -18.50 2.62 19.61
C ASN A 19 -17.92 3.91 20.20
N GLU A 20 -17.21 4.65 19.36
CA GLU A 20 -16.49 5.87 19.71
C GLU A 20 -17.46 6.96 20.21
N ILE A 21 -17.12 7.54 21.37
CA ILE A 21 -17.94 8.57 22.03
C ILE A 21 -17.83 9.89 21.26
N THR A 22 -16.63 10.25 20.83
CA THR A 22 -16.35 11.48 20.09
C THR A 22 -15.54 11.15 18.84
N THR A 23 -16.21 11.21 17.69
CA THR A 23 -15.56 11.14 16.38
C THR A 23 -14.82 12.44 16.09
N GLY A 24 -13.76 12.38 15.28
CA GLY A 24 -12.95 13.55 14.99
C GLY A 24 -11.72 13.26 14.15
N ASN A 25 -11.04 14.32 13.73
CA ASN A 25 -9.83 14.25 12.90
C ASN A 25 -10.02 13.33 11.68
N PHE A 26 -11.11 13.51 10.93
CA PHE A 26 -11.36 12.78 9.70
C PHE A 26 -11.33 11.24 9.88
N ILE A 27 -10.33 10.55 9.31
CA ILE A 27 -10.17 9.08 9.34
C ILE A 27 -9.65 8.55 10.69
N PHE A 28 -9.11 9.39 11.58
CA PHE A 28 -8.41 8.90 12.79
C PHE A 28 -9.35 8.37 13.88
N ARG A 29 -10.58 8.89 13.97
CA ARG A 29 -11.58 8.48 14.97
C ARG A 29 -12.94 8.27 14.31
N THR A 30 -13.15 7.07 13.79
CA THR A 30 -14.39 6.60 13.16
C THR A 30 -15.02 5.47 13.96
N ARG A 31 -16.27 5.13 13.65
CA ARG A 31 -17.00 4.00 14.26
C ARG A 31 -16.87 2.68 13.50
N GLU A 32 -16.53 2.78 12.22
CA GLU A 32 -16.30 1.68 11.29
C GLU A 32 -15.01 1.99 10.53
N PHE A 33 -14.14 1.01 10.41
CA PHE A 33 -12.86 1.08 9.71
C PHE A 33 -12.42 -0.34 9.30
N GLU A 34 -11.45 -0.44 8.41
CA GLU A 34 -10.89 -1.73 7.99
C GLU A 34 -9.51 -1.95 8.60
N GLN A 35 -9.22 -3.19 8.97
CA GLN A 35 -7.93 -3.59 9.51
C GLN A 35 -7.29 -4.69 8.66
N MET A 36 -5.96 -4.67 8.60
CA MET A 36 -5.13 -5.77 8.12
C MET A 36 -4.39 -6.32 9.34
N GLU A 37 -4.80 -7.50 9.78
CA GLU A 37 -4.25 -8.13 10.97
C GLU A 37 -3.70 -9.50 10.63
N MET A 38 -2.67 -9.91 11.36
CA MET A 38 -2.15 -11.26 11.24
C MET A 38 -1.76 -11.82 12.59
N GLU A 39 -2.34 -12.97 12.91
CA GLU A 39 -1.97 -13.75 14.08
C GLU A 39 -0.86 -14.72 13.72
N PHE A 40 0.36 -14.46 14.21
CA PHE A 40 1.53 -15.26 13.92
C PHE A 40 1.88 -16.17 15.11
N PHE A 41 1.55 -17.45 14.98
CA PHE A 41 1.69 -18.47 16.01
C PHE A 41 3.11 -19.03 16.02
N VAL A 42 3.79 -18.95 17.16
CA VAL A 42 5.20 -19.30 17.31
C VAL A 42 5.47 -20.20 18.52
N PRO A 43 6.54 -21.00 18.52
CA PRO A 43 7.01 -21.67 19.72
C PRO A 43 7.35 -20.64 20.82
N PRO A 44 6.97 -20.85 22.09
CA PRO A 44 7.23 -19.90 23.18
C PRO A 44 8.69 -19.43 23.31
N PRO A 45 9.71 -20.31 23.20
CA PRO A 45 11.11 -19.90 23.28
C PRO A 45 11.56 -18.95 22.15
N GLU A 46 10.85 -18.92 21.02
CA GLU A 46 11.20 -18.13 19.84
C GLU A 46 10.41 -16.80 19.77
N ALA A 47 9.47 -16.56 20.68
CA ALA A 47 8.52 -15.45 20.58
C ALA A 47 9.20 -14.07 20.49
N ALA A 48 10.24 -13.82 21.30
CA ALA A 48 10.98 -12.57 21.26
C ALA A 48 11.70 -12.35 19.91
N GLN A 49 12.26 -13.41 19.32
CA GLN A 49 12.92 -13.33 18.02
C GLN A 49 11.91 -13.01 16.91
N TRP A 50 10.74 -13.67 16.92
CA TRP A 50 9.70 -13.41 15.94
C TRP A 50 9.05 -12.03 16.10
N HIS A 51 8.93 -11.52 17.33
CA HIS A 51 8.51 -10.13 17.57
C HIS A 51 9.48 -9.15 16.90
N GLN A 52 10.78 -9.28 17.15
CA GLN A 52 11.80 -8.43 16.52
C GLN A 52 11.81 -8.54 14.99
N HIS A 53 11.60 -9.75 14.45
CA HIS A 53 11.46 -9.94 13.01
C HIS A 53 10.28 -9.13 12.44
N TRP A 54 9.10 -9.20 13.06
CA TRP A 54 7.92 -8.47 12.58
C TRP A 54 8.05 -6.96 12.73
N LEU A 55 8.71 -6.46 13.77
CA LEU A 55 9.02 -5.02 13.89
C LEU A 55 9.82 -4.53 12.67
N ALA A 56 10.87 -5.25 12.29
CA ALA A 56 11.72 -4.90 11.15
C ALA A 56 10.98 -5.07 9.80
N GLU A 57 10.25 -6.18 9.64
CA GLU A 57 9.54 -6.48 8.39
C GLU A 57 8.41 -5.48 8.13
N ARG A 58 7.66 -5.08 9.16
CA ARG A 58 6.59 -4.08 9.00
C ARG A 58 7.15 -2.69 8.71
N MET A 59 8.22 -2.26 9.39
CA MET A 59 8.90 -1.00 9.06
C MET A 59 9.43 -0.99 7.61
N ARG A 60 10.00 -2.12 7.16
CA ARG A 60 10.43 -2.30 5.77
C ARG A 60 9.25 -2.22 4.79
N TRP A 61 8.11 -2.83 5.11
CA TRP A 61 6.94 -2.83 4.23
C TRP A 61 6.42 -1.42 3.97
N TRP A 62 6.33 -0.57 5.00
CA TRP A 62 5.90 0.82 4.86
C TRP A 62 6.84 1.65 3.97
N THR A 63 8.15 1.51 4.17
CA THR A 63 9.16 2.22 3.36
C THR A 63 9.26 1.69 1.93
N LEU A 64 9.12 0.38 1.74
CA LEU A 64 9.07 -0.26 0.42
C LEU A 64 7.89 0.26 -0.41
N LEU A 65 6.77 0.57 0.22
CA LEU A 65 5.57 1.11 -0.43
C LEU A 65 5.59 2.64 -0.63
N GLY A 66 6.70 3.29 -0.27
CA GLY A 66 6.96 4.68 -0.64
C GLY A 66 6.91 5.69 0.48
N LEU A 67 6.55 5.30 1.71
CA LEU A 67 6.65 6.22 2.85
C LEU A 67 8.10 6.57 3.12
N ARG A 68 8.39 7.87 3.28
CA ARG A 68 9.73 8.33 3.58
C ARG A 68 10.18 7.89 4.99
N PRO A 69 11.40 7.34 5.16
CA PRO A 69 11.86 6.82 6.44
C PRO A 69 11.92 7.86 7.58
N ASP A 70 12.18 9.13 7.27
CA ASP A 70 12.22 10.23 8.25
C ASP A 70 10.83 10.66 8.75
N HIS A 71 9.77 10.17 8.10
CA HIS A 71 8.37 10.34 8.51
C HIS A 71 7.83 9.13 9.29
N LEU A 72 8.65 8.11 9.52
CA LEU A 72 8.27 6.91 10.25
C LEU A 72 9.11 6.75 11.52
N GLN A 73 8.48 6.27 12.58
CA GLN A 73 9.20 5.84 13.78
C GLN A 73 8.60 4.56 14.34
N LEU A 74 9.44 3.80 15.04
CA LEU A 74 9.01 2.64 15.82
C LEU A 74 9.05 3.03 17.29
N ARG A 75 7.88 3.14 17.92
CA ARG A 75 7.74 3.58 19.32
C ARG A 75 7.35 2.38 20.20
N PRO A 76 8.22 1.92 21.10
CA PRO A 76 7.82 0.93 22.10
C PRO A 76 6.81 1.54 23.06
N HIS A 77 5.82 0.74 23.49
CA HIS A 77 4.87 1.15 24.54
C HIS A 77 5.59 1.23 25.89
N ASP A 78 5.23 2.23 26.68
CA ASP A 78 5.61 2.30 28.08
C ASP A 78 4.84 1.27 28.92
N ALA A 79 5.33 0.97 30.13
CA ALA A 79 4.77 -0.08 30.97
C ALA A 79 3.29 0.12 31.34
N ASP A 80 2.83 1.38 31.41
CA ASP A 80 1.45 1.78 31.68
C ASP A 80 0.56 1.83 30.43
N GLU A 81 1.15 1.80 29.24
CA GLU A 81 0.43 1.73 27.96
C GLU A 81 0.18 0.28 27.49
N LEU A 82 0.99 -0.67 27.99
CA LEU A 82 0.86 -2.08 27.64
C LEU A 82 -0.52 -2.63 28.00
N SER A 83 -1.17 -3.23 27.01
CA SER A 83 -2.37 -4.03 27.26
C SER A 83 -2.05 -5.16 28.24
N HIS A 84 -2.97 -5.48 29.15
CA HIS A 84 -2.78 -6.46 30.22
C HIS A 84 -2.39 -7.88 29.76
N TYR A 85 -2.55 -8.19 28.48
CA TYR A 85 -2.21 -9.46 27.85
C TYR A 85 -0.93 -9.40 26.98
N SER A 86 -0.34 -8.22 26.79
CA SER A 86 0.86 -8.05 25.97
C SER A 86 2.12 -8.11 26.83
N SER A 87 3.10 -8.89 26.37
CA SER A 87 4.44 -8.94 26.95
C SER A 87 5.38 -7.87 26.39
N ALA A 88 5.09 -7.37 25.19
CA ALA A 88 5.76 -6.23 24.56
C ALA A 88 4.92 -5.76 23.37
N THR A 89 4.77 -4.45 23.20
CA THR A 89 4.11 -3.85 22.04
C THR A 89 4.94 -2.68 21.53
N SER A 90 4.95 -2.47 20.21
CA SER A 90 5.50 -1.27 19.61
C SER A 90 4.62 -0.81 18.46
N ASP A 91 4.48 0.49 18.32
CA ASP A 91 3.71 1.10 17.24
C ASP A 91 4.64 1.58 16.14
N VAL A 92 4.28 1.31 14.90
CA VAL A 92 4.76 2.10 13.76
C VAL A 92 3.89 3.35 13.70
N GLU A 93 4.52 4.50 13.89
CA GLU A 93 3.87 5.79 13.80
C GLU A 93 4.34 6.55 12.56
N TYR A 94 3.44 7.35 12.00
CA TYR A 94 3.72 8.24 10.88
C TYR A 94 3.49 9.71 11.27
N LEU A 95 4.36 10.58 10.77
CA LEU A 95 4.29 12.01 10.96
C LEU A 95 3.27 12.64 10.00
N PHE A 96 2.02 12.71 10.43
CA PHE A 96 0.96 13.42 9.72
C PHE A 96 1.07 14.94 9.90
N PRO A 97 0.35 15.77 9.11
CA PRO A 97 0.27 17.21 9.34
C PRO A 97 -0.30 17.58 10.72
N ILE A 98 -1.01 16.65 11.36
CA ILE A 98 -1.55 16.79 12.73
C ILE A 98 -0.58 16.29 13.81
N GLY A 99 0.62 15.85 13.46
CA GLY A 99 1.61 15.24 14.34
C GLY A 99 1.72 13.72 14.19
N TRP A 100 2.51 13.11 15.08
CA TRP A 100 2.72 11.66 15.11
C TRP A 100 1.43 10.93 15.46
N SER A 101 1.12 9.88 14.69
CA SER A 101 0.00 9.00 14.97
C SER A 101 0.28 7.57 14.50
N GLU A 102 -0.26 6.61 15.23
CA GLU A 102 -0.14 5.17 14.99
C GLU A 102 -0.75 4.75 13.64
N LEU A 103 0.02 4.00 12.84
CA LEU A 103 -0.44 3.26 11.66
C LEU A 103 -0.73 1.79 11.97
N GLU A 104 0.13 1.20 12.80
CA GLU A 104 0.15 -0.23 13.05
C GLU A 104 0.76 -0.55 14.42
N GLY A 105 0.10 -1.40 15.19
CA GLY A 105 0.65 -1.99 16.40
C GLY A 105 1.26 -3.37 16.12
N ILE A 106 2.43 -3.65 16.68
CA ILE A 106 3.07 -4.97 16.65
C ILE A 106 3.24 -5.48 18.08
N ALA A 107 2.36 -6.40 18.49
CA ALA A 107 2.27 -6.93 19.84
C ALA A 107 2.81 -8.37 19.95
N ASN A 108 3.43 -8.69 21.09
CA ASN A 108 3.70 -10.04 21.53
C ASN A 108 2.74 -10.39 22.68
N ARG A 109 1.67 -11.11 22.37
CA ARG A 109 0.54 -11.39 23.27
C ARG A 109 0.72 -12.63 24.13
N GLY A 110 1.92 -13.24 24.09
CA GLY A 110 2.17 -14.51 24.74
C GLY A 110 1.16 -15.57 24.29
N ASN A 111 0.66 -16.37 25.21
CA ASN A 111 -0.36 -17.40 24.96
C ASN A 111 -1.76 -17.00 25.46
N PHE A 112 -1.99 -15.71 25.76
CA PHE A 112 -3.20 -15.26 26.44
C PHE A 112 -4.46 -15.64 25.66
N ASP A 113 -4.51 -15.29 24.37
CA ASP A 113 -5.70 -15.46 23.53
C ASP A 113 -6.13 -16.91 23.42
N LEU A 114 -5.19 -17.79 23.07
CA LEU A 114 -5.44 -19.23 22.97
C LEU A 114 -5.83 -19.84 24.31
N THR A 115 -5.22 -19.38 25.40
CA THR A 115 -5.51 -19.89 26.76
C THR A 115 -6.91 -19.49 27.22
N GLN A 116 -7.31 -18.23 26.99
CA GLN A 116 -8.67 -17.78 27.32
C GLN A 116 -9.72 -18.52 26.48
N HIS A 117 -9.52 -18.63 25.16
CA HIS A 117 -10.45 -19.36 24.31
C HIS A 117 -10.53 -20.85 24.67
N ALA A 118 -9.41 -21.51 24.96
CA ALA A 118 -9.41 -22.91 25.39
C ALA A 118 -10.19 -23.10 26.70
N LYS A 119 -9.98 -22.20 27.69
CA LYS A 119 -10.68 -22.24 28.97
C LYS A 119 -12.20 -22.12 28.84
N PHE A 120 -12.69 -21.19 28.03
CA PHE A 120 -14.13 -20.91 27.93
C PHE A 120 -14.87 -21.76 26.88
N SER A 121 -14.16 -22.29 25.86
CA SER A 121 -14.76 -23.19 24.86
C SER A 121 -14.69 -24.67 25.24
N GLY A 122 -13.78 -25.05 26.14
CA GLY A 122 -13.46 -26.45 26.45
C GLY A 122 -12.66 -27.17 25.36
N GLN A 123 -12.28 -26.49 24.28
CA GLN A 123 -11.44 -27.04 23.21
C GLN A 123 -9.95 -26.87 23.53
N LYS A 124 -9.14 -27.86 23.19
CA LYS A 124 -7.68 -27.77 23.36
C LYS A 124 -7.07 -27.01 22.18
N LEU A 125 -6.50 -25.85 22.47
CA LEU A 125 -5.77 -25.01 21.50
C LEU A 125 -4.25 -25.14 21.71
N GLU A 126 -3.77 -26.38 21.74
CA GLU A 126 -2.37 -26.75 21.95
C GLU A 126 -1.76 -27.22 20.62
N TYR A 127 -0.48 -26.93 20.41
CA TYR A 127 0.32 -27.62 19.40
C TYR A 127 0.97 -28.86 20.00
N VAL A 128 0.98 -29.95 19.24
CA VAL A 128 1.67 -31.20 19.59
C VAL A 128 2.73 -31.45 18.53
N ASP A 129 4.01 -31.38 18.91
CA ASP A 129 5.09 -31.73 18.00
C ASP A 129 5.12 -33.27 17.83
N THR A 130 4.86 -33.76 16.63
CA THR A 130 4.79 -35.20 16.36
C THR A 130 6.16 -35.88 16.37
N ALA A 131 7.25 -35.13 16.27
CA ALA A 131 8.61 -35.66 16.30
C ALA A 131 9.14 -35.79 17.73
N THR A 132 8.87 -34.81 18.61
CA THR A 132 9.35 -34.83 20.01
C THR A 132 8.31 -35.31 21.01
N GLY A 133 7.02 -35.21 20.66
CA GLY A 133 5.90 -35.47 21.57
C GLY A 133 5.55 -34.28 22.48
N ASP A 134 6.29 -33.17 22.36
CA ASP A 134 6.09 -31.98 23.20
C ASP A 134 4.73 -31.33 22.93
N ARG A 135 4.17 -30.76 24.00
CA ARG A 135 2.88 -30.05 23.97
C ARG A 135 3.05 -28.67 24.55
N TYR A 136 2.56 -27.66 23.83
CA TYR A 136 2.55 -26.30 24.31
C TYR A 136 1.43 -25.49 23.67
N VAL A 137 1.05 -24.39 24.32
CA VAL A 137 0.19 -23.37 23.72
C VAL A 137 1.11 -22.37 23.00
N PRO A 138 0.98 -22.20 21.67
CA PRO A 138 1.80 -21.24 20.93
C PRO A 138 1.70 -19.84 21.52
N HIS A 139 2.77 -19.07 21.36
CA HIS A 139 2.69 -17.62 21.55
C HIS A 139 2.21 -16.96 20.26
N VAL A 140 1.64 -15.76 20.39
CA VAL A 140 1.06 -15.01 19.28
C VAL A 140 1.77 -13.67 19.13
N ILE A 141 2.34 -13.45 17.95
CA ILE A 141 2.82 -12.14 17.52
C ILE A 141 1.79 -11.57 16.56
N GLU A 142 1.32 -10.36 16.82
CA GLU A 142 0.24 -9.71 16.08
C GLU A 142 0.71 -8.37 15.52
N PRO A 143 0.97 -8.27 14.21
CA PRO A 143 0.94 -7.02 13.48
C PRO A 143 -0.51 -6.68 13.09
N ALA A 144 -0.96 -5.48 13.45
CA ALA A 144 -2.31 -5.00 13.22
C ALA A 144 -2.28 -3.56 12.67
N ALA A 145 -2.54 -3.40 11.37
CA ALA A 145 -2.53 -2.12 10.68
C ALA A 145 -3.95 -1.64 10.33
N GLY A 146 -4.20 -0.33 10.44
CA GLY A 146 -5.44 0.27 9.95
C GLY A 146 -5.37 0.60 8.45
N VAL A 147 -6.26 0.02 7.63
CA VAL A 147 -6.29 0.25 6.17
C VAL A 147 -6.51 1.72 5.86
N ASP A 148 -7.48 2.34 6.53
CA ASP A 148 -7.85 3.74 6.29
C ASP A 148 -6.70 4.70 6.65
N ARG A 149 -5.98 4.43 7.75
CA ARG A 149 -4.80 5.19 8.16
C ARG A 149 -3.64 4.97 7.20
N ALA A 150 -3.45 3.75 6.71
CA ALA A 150 -2.47 3.44 5.67
C ALA A 150 -2.72 4.28 4.41
N LEU A 151 -3.97 4.29 3.91
CA LEU A 151 -4.38 5.08 2.76
C LEU A 151 -4.06 6.56 2.97
N LEU A 152 -4.45 7.12 4.11
CA LEU A 152 -4.18 8.53 4.40
C LEU A 152 -2.69 8.83 4.48
N ALA A 153 -1.89 7.95 5.10
CA ALA A 153 -0.44 8.12 5.18
C ALA A 153 0.20 8.16 3.79
N PHE A 154 -0.15 7.23 2.90
CA PHE A 154 0.36 7.21 1.54
C PHE A 154 -0.08 8.44 0.74
N LEU A 155 -1.32 8.91 0.88
CA LEU A 155 -1.80 10.11 0.22
C LEU A 155 -1.05 11.37 0.71
N VAL A 156 -0.89 11.50 2.02
CA VAL A 156 -0.17 12.62 2.63
C VAL A 156 1.29 12.63 2.22
N ASP A 157 1.97 11.48 2.28
CA ASP A 157 3.39 11.42 1.95
C ASP A 157 3.66 11.63 0.46
N ALA A 158 2.76 11.13 -0.39
CA ALA A 158 2.81 11.30 -1.84
C ALA A 158 2.46 12.72 -2.31
N TYR A 159 1.68 13.48 -1.54
CA TYR A 159 1.32 14.86 -1.89
C TYR A 159 2.57 15.71 -2.10
N ASP A 160 2.60 16.39 -3.24
CA ASP A 160 3.68 17.31 -3.58
C ASP A 160 3.17 18.42 -4.49
N GLU A 161 3.91 19.52 -4.50
CA GLU A 161 3.66 20.67 -5.36
C GLU A 161 4.96 21.07 -6.05
N ASP A 162 4.92 21.19 -7.38
CA ASP A 162 6.05 21.71 -8.16
C ASP A 162 5.56 22.71 -9.24
N GLU A 163 6.47 23.11 -10.14
CA GLU A 163 6.18 24.10 -11.17
C GLU A 163 6.50 23.52 -12.56
N ILE A 164 5.57 23.69 -13.51
CA ILE A 164 5.79 23.39 -14.92
C ILE A 164 5.47 24.64 -15.72
N GLU A 165 6.46 25.17 -16.44
CA GLU A 165 6.30 26.32 -17.34
C GLU A 165 5.71 27.58 -16.66
N GLY A 166 6.05 27.84 -15.40
CA GLY A 166 5.50 28.99 -14.66
C GLY A 166 4.18 28.73 -13.95
N GLU A 167 3.58 27.54 -14.11
CA GLU A 167 2.32 27.15 -13.49
C GLU A 167 2.54 26.10 -12.40
N GLN A 168 1.92 26.34 -11.23
CA GLN A 168 1.91 25.35 -10.15
C GLN A 168 1.23 24.05 -10.58
N ARG A 169 1.83 22.94 -10.17
CA ARG A 169 1.32 21.59 -10.31
C ARG A 169 1.08 20.99 -8.93
N THR A 170 -0.12 20.49 -8.69
CA THR A 170 -0.35 19.50 -7.63
C THR A 170 -0.11 18.10 -8.22
N VAL A 171 0.67 17.27 -7.53
CA VAL A 171 0.96 15.90 -7.98
C VAL A 171 0.96 14.94 -6.80
N LEU A 172 0.33 13.78 -6.97
CA LEU A 172 0.45 12.67 -6.04
C LEU A 172 1.56 11.73 -6.50
N ARG A 173 2.71 11.77 -5.83
CA ARG A 173 3.86 10.91 -6.10
C ARG A 173 3.71 9.51 -5.51
N LEU A 174 2.55 8.89 -5.75
CA LEU A 174 2.25 7.55 -5.27
C LEU A 174 3.21 6.53 -5.88
N HIS A 175 3.59 5.52 -5.12
CA HIS A 175 4.25 4.34 -5.68
C HIS A 175 3.38 3.78 -6.83
N PRO A 176 3.95 3.43 -7.99
CA PRO A 176 3.17 2.93 -9.13
C PRO A 176 2.21 1.78 -8.83
N ILE A 177 2.55 0.86 -7.91
CA ILE A 177 1.66 -0.24 -7.53
C ILE A 177 0.47 0.21 -6.67
N LEU A 178 0.56 1.35 -5.99
CA LEU A 178 -0.52 1.95 -5.19
C LEU A 178 -1.40 2.93 -5.99
N ALA A 179 -0.88 3.51 -7.08
CA ALA A 179 -1.65 4.46 -7.87
C ALA A 179 -3.00 3.87 -8.38
N PRO A 180 -4.12 4.58 -8.29
CA PRO A 180 -5.44 4.02 -8.67
C PRO A 180 -5.52 3.69 -10.16
N VAL A 181 -4.86 4.50 -10.99
CA VAL A 181 -4.69 4.30 -12.43
C VAL A 181 -3.19 4.13 -12.69
N LYS A 182 -2.82 3.10 -13.46
CA LYS A 182 -1.42 2.83 -13.82
C LYS A 182 -1.00 3.61 -15.06
N VAL A 183 -1.92 3.73 -16.02
CA VAL A 183 -1.67 4.36 -17.30
C VAL A 183 -2.91 5.09 -17.83
N ALA A 184 -2.74 6.32 -18.27
CA ALA A 184 -3.79 7.08 -18.96
C ALA A 184 -3.53 7.14 -20.47
N VAL A 185 -4.56 6.96 -21.30
CA VAL A 185 -4.45 6.94 -22.76
C VAL A 185 -5.17 8.16 -23.34
N LEU A 186 -4.41 9.04 -23.98
CA LEU A 186 -4.80 10.42 -24.25
C LEU A 186 -4.57 10.79 -25.73
N PRO A 187 -5.63 10.88 -26.58
CA PRO A 187 -5.45 11.35 -27.96
C PRO A 187 -5.11 12.84 -27.97
N LEU A 188 -4.09 13.29 -28.70
CA LEU A 188 -3.65 14.69 -28.72
C LEU A 188 -4.80 15.62 -29.13
N VAL A 189 -5.56 15.23 -30.14
CA VAL A 189 -6.78 15.91 -30.61
C VAL A 189 -7.98 14.96 -30.63
N ARG A 190 -9.20 15.53 -30.60
CA ARG A 190 -10.47 14.78 -30.59
C ARG A 190 -10.99 14.41 -31.99
N LYS A 191 -10.09 14.27 -32.96
CA LYS A 191 -10.44 14.09 -34.37
C LYS A 191 -9.31 13.38 -35.09
N ASP A 192 -9.44 13.27 -36.41
CA ASP A 192 -8.39 12.78 -37.31
C ASP A 192 -7.96 11.33 -37.00
N GLY A 193 -8.87 10.48 -36.48
CA GLY A 193 -8.58 9.06 -36.21
C GLY A 193 -7.85 8.79 -34.89
N GLN A 194 -7.36 9.82 -34.20
CA GLN A 194 -6.63 9.64 -32.93
C GLN A 194 -7.50 9.07 -31.81
N PRO A 195 -8.77 9.49 -31.61
CA PRO A 195 -9.64 8.89 -30.61
C PRO A 195 -9.88 7.40 -30.85
N GLU A 196 -10.00 6.97 -32.10
CA GLU A 196 -10.21 5.58 -32.48
C GLU A 196 -8.99 4.73 -32.11
N LEU A 197 -7.78 5.17 -32.52
CA LEU A 197 -6.53 4.49 -32.16
C LEU A 197 -6.28 4.49 -30.64
N ALA A 198 -6.57 5.60 -29.96
CA ALA A 198 -6.45 5.68 -28.51
C ALA A 198 -7.41 4.73 -27.79
N ARG A 199 -8.63 4.50 -28.32
CA ARG A 199 -9.57 3.51 -27.77
C ARG A 199 -9.10 2.08 -28.01
N GLU A 200 -8.52 1.77 -29.17
CA GLU A 200 -7.86 0.48 -29.46
C GLU A 200 -6.77 0.20 -28.39
N ILE A 201 -5.82 1.12 -28.25
CA ILE A 201 -4.72 1.00 -27.27
C ILE A 201 -5.24 0.86 -25.84
N TYR A 202 -6.25 1.66 -25.46
CA TYR A 202 -6.87 1.57 -24.15
C TYR A 202 -7.52 0.19 -23.90
N GLN A 203 -8.21 -0.37 -24.90
CA GLN A 203 -8.83 -1.69 -24.82
C GLN A 203 -7.80 -2.80 -24.60
N ASP A 204 -6.64 -2.70 -25.26
CA ASP A 204 -5.56 -3.67 -25.07
C ASP A 204 -4.90 -3.53 -23.69
N LEU A 205 -4.65 -2.29 -23.23
CA LEU A 205 -3.99 -2.03 -21.95
C LEU A 205 -4.85 -2.42 -20.73
N ARG A 206 -6.16 -2.17 -20.78
CA ARG A 206 -7.06 -2.42 -19.64
C ARG A 206 -7.21 -3.91 -19.30
N GLU A 207 -6.79 -4.81 -20.19
CA GLU A 207 -6.76 -6.25 -19.92
C GLU A 207 -5.62 -6.64 -18.98
N ARG A 208 -4.58 -5.80 -18.89
CA ARG A 208 -3.35 -6.08 -18.14
C ARG A 208 -3.16 -5.20 -16.92
N VAL A 209 -3.56 -3.94 -17.00
CA VAL A 209 -3.37 -2.95 -15.94
C VAL A 209 -4.60 -2.07 -15.79
N GLN A 210 -4.74 -1.41 -14.64
CA GLN A 210 -5.76 -0.37 -14.48
C GLN A 210 -5.41 0.83 -15.37
N ALA A 211 -6.15 0.97 -16.46
CA ALA A 211 -5.96 2.03 -17.44
C ALA A 211 -7.16 2.99 -17.46
N GLU A 212 -6.94 4.23 -17.88
CA GLU A 212 -8.00 5.22 -18.09
C GLU A 212 -7.89 5.82 -19.49
N TYR A 213 -9.02 6.16 -20.11
CA TYR A 213 -9.09 6.88 -21.37
C TYR A 213 -9.68 8.27 -21.15
N ASP A 214 -9.03 9.31 -21.69
CA ASP A 214 -9.51 10.69 -21.54
C ASP A 214 -9.23 11.54 -22.80
N GLU A 215 -10.30 12.03 -23.42
CA GLU A 215 -10.26 12.99 -24.53
C GLU A 215 -10.72 14.40 -24.12
N GLY A 216 -10.95 14.64 -22.82
CA GLY A 216 -11.39 15.86 -22.13
C GLY A 216 -10.47 17.08 -22.22
N GLY A 217 -10.79 18.10 -23.03
CA GLY A 217 -10.02 19.36 -23.07
C GLY A 217 -8.62 19.24 -23.68
N ALA A 218 -7.78 20.26 -23.44
CA ALA A 218 -6.41 20.29 -23.96
C ALA A 218 -5.53 19.21 -23.31
N ILE A 219 -4.49 18.76 -24.02
CA ILE A 219 -3.58 17.70 -23.53
C ILE A 219 -2.93 18.04 -22.19
N GLY A 220 -2.49 19.29 -22.01
CA GLY A 220 -1.92 19.75 -20.74
C GLY A 220 -2.89 19.58 -19.56
N ARG A 221 -4.17 19.92 -19.74
CA ARG A 221 -5.19 19.73 -18.67
C ARG A 221 -5.45 18.27 -18.36
N ARG A 222 -5.26 17.37 -19.32
CA ARG A 222 -5.38 15.92 -19.10
C ARG A 222 -4.20 15.40 -18.29
N TYR A 223 -2.98 15.81 -18.64
CA TYR A 223 -1.82 15.50 -17.81
C TYR A 223 -1.98 16.01 -16.37
N ARG A 224 -2.46 17.25 -16.16
CA ARG A 224 -2.70 17.78 -14.81
C ARG A 224 -3.66 16.91 -13.98
N ARG A 225 -4.80 16.51 -14.55
CA ARG A 225 -5.75 15.61 -13.85
C ARG A 225 -5.12 14.28 -13.46
N GLN A 226 -4.29 13.72 -14.34
CA GLN A 226 -3.63 12.44 -14.10
C GLN A 226 -2.50 12.56 -13.07
N ASP A 227 -1.76 13.67 -13.09
CA ASP A 227 -0.75 14.00 -12.09
C ASP A 227 -1.42 14.18 -10.70
N GLU A 228 -2.56 14.87 -10.62
CA GLU A 228 -3.33 15.11 -9.38
C GLU A 228 -3.83 13.81 -8.72
N ILE A 229 -4.18 12.78 -9.50
CA ILE A 229 -4.59 11.45 -8.97
C ILE A 229 -3.43 10.46 -8.88
N GLY A 230 -2.22 10.89 -9.26
CA GLY A 230 -0.99 10.12 -9.13
C GLY A 230 -0.78 9.02 -10.15
N THR A 231 -1.42 9.10 -11.32
CA THR A 231 -1.20 8.16 -12.43
C THR A 231 0.26 8.20 -12.89
N PRO A 232 1.02 7.09 -12.82
CA PRO A 232 2.46 7.10 -13.10
C PRO A 232 2.81 7.42 -14.56
N TRP A 233 2.01 6.96 -15.52
CA TRP A 233 2.30 7.13 -16.94
C TRP A 233 1.10 7.64 -17.74
N ALA A 234 1.35 8.54 -18.68
CA ALA A 234 0.37 8.99 -19.65
C ALA A 234 0.87 8.71 -21.07
N VAL A 235 0.06 8.01 -21.86
CA VAL A 235 0.31 7.64 -23.25
C VAL A 235 -0.42 8.62 -24.14
N THR A 236 0.31 9.31 -25.01
CA THR A 236 -0.26 10.27 -25.95
C THR A 236 -0.19 9.74 -27.38
N ILE A 237 -1.35 9.80 -28.04
CA ILE A 237 -1.52 9.42 -29.44
C ILE A 237 -1.54 10.71 -30.25
N ASP A 238 -0.56 10.91 -31.12
CA ASP A 238 -0.43 12.10 -31.95
C ASP A 238 -0.67 11.78 -33.44
N HIS A 239 -0.43 12.73 -34.33
CA HIS A 239 -0.60 12.51 -35.77
C HIS A 239 0.36 11.45 -36.31
N GLN A 240 1.59 11.45 -35.82
CA GLN A 240 2.62 10.50 -36.23
C GLN A 240 2.27 9.07 -35.79
N SER A 241 1.55 8.89 -34.67
CA SER A 241 1.05 7.57 -34.23
C SER A 241 0.22 6.84 -35.29
N LEU A 242 -0.51 7.56 -36.13
CA LEU A 242 -1.30 6.97 -37.22
C LEU A 242 -0.46 6.54 -38.42
N GLU A 243 0.74 7.10 -38.56
CA GLU A 243 1.66 6.84 -39.67
C GLU A 243 2.64 5.71 -39.33
N ASP A 244 3.22 5.73 -38.13
CA ASP A 244 4.32 4.84 -37.74
C ASP A 244 3.99 3.86 -36.61
N ARG A 245 2.76 3.87 -36.10
CA ARG A 245 2.29 3.04 -34.99
C ARG A 245 3.15 3.15 -33.72
N THR A 246 3.65 4.35 -33.43
CA THR A 246 4.35 4.65 -32.19
C THR A 246 3.58 5.67 -31.34
N VAL A 247 3.78 5.62 -30.02
CA VAL A 247 3.14 6.54 -29.06
C VAL A 247 4.16 7.14 -28.11
N THR A 248 3.80 8.28 -27.52
CA THR A 248 4.65 8.94 -26.53
C THR A 248 4.19 8.57 -25.12
N VAL A 249 5.07 7.97 -24.33
CA VAL A 249 4.85 7.69 -22.90
C VAL A 249 5.52 8.78 -22.07
N ARG A 250 4.71 9.53 -21.33
CA ARG A 250 5.14 10.55 -20.36
C ARG A 250 5.20 9.95 -18.96
N ASP A 251 6.30 10.17 -18.27
CA ASP A 251 6.48 9.85 -16.85
C ASP A 251 5.97 11.00 -15.95
N ARG A 252 5.21 10.67 -14.90
CA ARG A 252 4.60 11.62 -13.96
C ARG A 252 5.65 12.46 -13.23
N ASP A 253 6.66 11.80 -12.69
CA ASP A 253 7.59 12.40 -11.75
C ASP A 253 8.65 13.23 -12.46
N SER A 254 9.31 12.62 -13.45
CA SER A 254 10.42 13.23 -14.20
C SER A 254 9.98 14.11 -15.37
N LEU A 255 8.71 14.02 -15.79
CA LEU A 255 8.15 14.68 -16.98
C LEU A 255 8.77 14.23 -18.31
N THR A 256 9.66 13.24 -18.27
CA THR A 256 10.32 12.72 -19.47
C THR A 256 9.31 12.06 -20.39
N GLN A 257 9.54 12.21 -21.69
CA GLN A 257 8.70 11.66 -22.74
C GLN A 257 9.55 10.76 -23.62
N VAL A 258 9.11 9.51 -23.79
CA VAL A 258 9.80 8.51 -24.60
C VAL A 258 8.83 7.99 -25.65
N ARG A 259 9.27 7.92 -26.90
CA ARG A 259 8.48 7.37 -28.01
C ARG A 259 8.77 5.88 -28.14
N ILE A 260 7.74 5.06 -28.13
CA ILE A 260 7.85 3.59 -28.24
C ILE A 260 6.82 3.04 -29.22
N ALA A 261 7.05 1.84 -29.74
CA ALA A 261 6.08 1.16 -30.59
C ALA A 261 4.84 0.77 -29.77
N ILE A 262 3.66 0.85 -30.38
CA ILE A 262 2.40 0.46 -29.73
C ILE A 262 2.42 -1.01 -29.32
N GLU A 263 3.06 -1.87 -30.11
CA GLU A 263 3.18 -3.31 -29.84
C GLU A 263 3.95 -3.63 -28.56
N ASP A 264 4.93 -2.79 -28.18
CA ASP A 264 5.75 -2.97 -26.99
C ASP A 264 5.14 -2.31 -25.74
N LEU A 265 4.13 -1.45 -25.91
CA LEU A 265 3.62 -0.58 -24.85
C LEU A 265 3.10 -1.37 -23.64
N ALA A 266 2.34 -2.43 -23.86
CA ALA A 266 1.75 -3.20 -22.77
C ALA A 266 2.81 -3.87 -21.89
N ASP A 267 3.81 -4.48 -22.53
CA ASP A 267 4.93 -5.13 -21.84
C ASP A 267 5.81 -4.10 -21.13
N GLU A 268 6.04 -2.94 -21.74
CA GLU A 268 6.78 -1.83 -21.13
C GLU A 268 6.11 -1.32 -19.85
N ILE A 269 4.79 -1.08 -19.86
CA ILE A 269 4.07 -0.62 -18.65
C ILE A 269 4.11 -1.67 -17.54
N GLU A 270 3.91 -2.95 -17.86
CA GLU A 270 4.04 -4.02 -16.88
C GLU A 270 5.46 -4.14 -16.31
N ASN A 271 6.47 -4.00 -17.16
CA ASN A 271 7.88 -4.03 -16.73
C ASN A 271 8.15 -2.89 -15.77
N ARG A 272 7.69 -1.67 -16.06
CA ARG A 272 7.84 -0.53 -15.15
C ARG A 272 7.14 -0.74 -13.80
N LEU A 273 5.99 -1.42 -13.76
CA LEU A 273 5.30 -1.77 -12.51
C LEU A 273 6.08 -2.78 -11.65
N ARG A 274 6.87 -3.66 -12.28
CA ARG A 274 7.69 -4.66 -11.60
C ARG A 274 9.05 -4.11 -11.15
N HIS A 275 9.52 -3.01 -11.74
CA HIS A 275 10.80 -2.42 -11.38
C HIS A 275 10.76 -1.82 -9.97
N PRO A 276 11.87 -1.92 -9.21
CA PRO A 276 11.98 -1.22 -7.94
C PRO A 276 11.74 0.27 -8.14
N TRP A 277 10.85 0.84 -7.32
CA TRP A 277 10.56 2.26 -7.31
C TRP A 277 11.03 2.86 -5.99
N ARG A 278 11.50 4.10 -6.04
CA ARG A 278 11.84 4.89 -4.87
C ARG A 278 11.13 6.23 -5.00
N SER A 279 10.63 6.74 -3.88
CA SER A 279 10.01 8.06 -3.86
C SER A 279 11.01 9.10 -4.35
N PRO A 280 10.67 9.92 -5.37
CA PRO A 280 11.54 10.99 -5.86
C PRO A 280 11.70 12.12 -4.83
N LYS A 281 10.96 12.08 -3.71
CA LYS A 281 11.11 13.00 -2.57
C LYS A 281 12.27 12.60 -1.62
N LEU A 282 13.01 11.53 -1.95
CA LEU A 282 14.17 11.05 -1.18
C LEU A 282 15.52 11.42 -1.80
N ASP A 283 15.51 12.14 -2.93
CA ASP A 283 16.68 12.57 -3.67
C ASP A 283 16.95 14.07 -3.49
#